data_AF-A0A640X9Z6-F1
#
_entry.id   AF-A0A640X9Z6-F1
#
_cell.length_a   1.000
_cell.length_b   1.000
_cell.length_c   1.000
_cell.angle_alpha   90.00
_cell.angle_beta   90.00
_cell.angle_gamma   90.00
#
_symmetry.space_group_name_H-M   'P 1'
#
loop_
_entity.id
_entity.type
_entity.pdbx_description
1 polymer ?
#
loop_
_entity_poly.entity_id
_entity_poly.type
_entity_poly.pdbx_seq_one_letter_code
_entity_poly.pdbx_strand_id
1 'polypeptide(L)' 'MKTTINSKTTLGQALKENHEGTLEVLSQFGIIHCSHCAVDESQTIEDACKEAGVSARVVVNALKAL' A
#
# COMPACT_ATOMS: atom_id res chain seq x y z
N MET A 1 13.64 8.09 -10.27
CA MET A 1 12.45 8.10 -11.16
C MET A 1 11.25 7.92 -10.23
N LYS A 2 10.28 8.84 -10.18
CA LYS A 2 9.06 8.65 -9.36
C LYS A 2 8.20 7.62 -10.08
N THR A 3 8.07 6.41 -9.53
CA THR A 3 7.20 5.39 -10.09
C THR A 3 5.76 5.83 -9.83
N THR A 4 4.94 5.91 -10.87
CA THR A 4 3.54 6.30 -10.72
C THR A 4 2.78 5.20 -10.00
N ILE A 5 2.65 5.29 -8.67
CA ILE A 5 1.83 4.38 -7.86
C ILE A 5 0.38 4.41 -8.37
N ASN A 6 -0.23 3.25 -8.59
CA ASN A 6 -1.64 3.12 -8.95
C ASN A 6 -2.26 1.90 -8.25
N SER A 7 -3.57 1.67 -8.39
CA SER A 7 -4.25 0.58 -7.67
C SER A 7 -3.78 -0.82 -8.08
N LYS A 8 -3.19 -0.97 -9.27
CA LYS A 8 -2.59 -2.22 -9.77
C LYS A 8 -1.10 -2.36 -9.41
N THR A 9 -0.48 -1.34 -8.82
CA THR A 9 0.88 -1.44 -8.30
C THR A 9 0.89 -2.44 -7.15
N THR A 10 1.92 -3.30 -7.11
CA THR A 10 2.05 -4.25 -6.01
C THR A 10 2.56 -3.55 -4.75
N LEU A 11 2.21 -4.11 -3.59
CA LEU A 11 2.69 -3.59 -2.30
C LEU A 11 4.22 -3.62 -2.25
N GLY A 12 4.88 -4.63 -2.83
CA GLY A 12 6.34 -4.68 -2.94
C GLY A 12 6.94 -3.55 -3.78
N GLN A 13 6.25 -3.10 -4.84
CA GLN A 13 6.70 -1.94 -5.61
C GLN A 13 6.55 -0.63 -4.81
N ALA A 14 5.45 -0.46 -4.07
CA ALA A 14 5.26 0.70 -3.20
C ALA A 14 6.29 0.75 -2.06
N LEU A 15 6.55 -0.39 -1.43
CA LEU A 15 7.57 -0.54 -0.38
C LEU A 15 8.99 -0.27 -0.89
N LYS A 16 9.30 -0.61 -2.15
CA LYS A 16 10.59 -0.27 -2.78
C LYS A 16 10.78 1.22 -3.03
N GLU A 17 9.70 1.95 -3.32
CA GLU A 17 9.75 3.40 -3.52
C GLU A 17 9.89 4.12 -2.17
N ASN A 18 9.07 3.76 -1.19
CA ASN A 18 9.11 4.35 0.15
C ASN A 18 8.62 3.33 1.19
N HIS A 19 9.56 2.64 1.83
CA HIS A 19 9.24 1.54 2.74
C HIS A 19 8.47 2.01 3.96
N GLU A 20 9.02 2.98 4.70
CA GLU A 20 8.41 3.48 5.95
C GLU A 20 7.07 4.17 5.68
N GLY A 21 7.01 5.06 4.68
CA GLY A 21 5.76 5.76 4.35
C GLY A 21 4.66 4.82 3.85
N THR A 22 5.02 3.80 3.07
CA THR A 22 4.05 2.80 2.60
C THR A 22 3.50 1.99 3.77
N LEU A 23 4.35 1.50 4.68
CA LEU A 23 3.88 0.75 5.86
C LEU A 23 2.98 1.62 6.75
N GLU A 24 3.34 2.89 6.97
CA GLU A 24 2.53 3.82 7.75
C GLU A 24 1.14 4.00 7.13
N VAL A 25 1.07 4.25 5.81
CA VAL A 25 -0.20 4.39 5.09
C VAL A 25 -1.02 3.11 5.18
N LEU A 26 -0.44 1.95 4.89
CA LEU A 26 -1.15 0.67 4.97
C LEU A 26 -1.68 0.39 6.38
N SER A 27 -0.93 0.78 7.42
CA SER A 27 -1.34 0.62 8.81
C SER A 27 -2.46 1.59 9.19
N GLN A 28 -2.40 2.85 8.76
CA GLN A 28 -3.45 3.85 8.99
C GLN A 28 -4.79 3.43 8.37
N PHE A 29 -4.76 2.77 7.22
CA PHE A 29 -5.97 2.26 6.56
C PHE A 29 -6.37 0.85 7.02
N GLY A 30 -5.69 0.27 8.01
CA GLY A 30 -6.01 -1.06 8.54
C GLY A 30 -5.79 -2.21 7.55
N ILE A 31 -5.00 -1.98 6.48
CA ILE A 31 -4.62 -3.02 5.51
C ILE A 31 -3.60 -3.96 6.15
N ILE A 32 -2.68 -3.40 6.94
CA ILE A 32 -1.78 -4.19 7.77
C ILE A 32 -2.08 -3.89 9.23
N HIS A 33 -2.15 -4.95 10.03
CA HIS A 33 -2.48 -4.83 11.45
C HIS A 33 -1.23 -4.72 12.34
N CYS A 34 -0.05 -5.01 11.81
CA CYS A 34 1.24 -4.93 12.51
C CYS A 34 2.38 -4.62 11.53
N SER A 35 3.40 -3.86 11.97
CA SER A 35 4.64 -3.62 11.21
C SER A 35 5.45 -4.90 10.93
N HIS A 36 5.10 -6.01 11.59
CA HIS A 36 5.68 -7.34 11.41
C HIS A 36 4.75 -8.31 10.65
N CYS A 37 3.57 -7.85 10.22
CA CYS A 37 2.69 -8.68 9.40
C CYS A 37 3.36 -8.87 8.04
N ALA A 38 3.46 -10.12 7.58
CA ALA A 38 4.01 -10.40 6.26
C ALA A 38 3.11 -9.74 5.20
N VAL A 39 3.60 -8.65 4.63
CA VAL A 39 2.96 -8.02 3.47
C VAL A 39 3.28 -8.91 2.28
N ASP A 40 2.24 -9.39 1.60
CA ASP A 40 2.45 -10.09 0.34
C ASP A 40 2.90 -9.07 -0.72
N GLU A 41 4.19 -9.08 -1.05
CA GLU A 41 4.80 -8.12 -1.98
C GLU A 41 4.28 -8.27 -3.43
N SER A 42 3.65 -9.41 -3.74
CA SER A 42 3.03 -9.70 -5.04
C SER A 42 1.58 -9.22 -5.11
N GLN A 43 0.93 -9.03 -3.96
CA GLN A 43 -0.42 -8.51 -3.85
C GLN A 43 -0.49 -7.06 -4.34
N THR A 44 -1.56 -6.73 -5.06
CA THR A 44 -1.83 -5.35 -5.51
C THR A 44 -2.47 -4.52 -4.42
N ILE A 45 -2.26 -3.20 -4.45
CA ILE A 45 -2.92 -2.29 -3.51
C ILE A 45 -4.45 -2.47 -3.57
N GLU A 46 -5.03 -2.64 -4.75
CA GLU A 46 -6.47 -2.88 -4.92
C GLU A 46 -6.97 -4.11 -4.18
N ASP A 47 -6.23 -5.23 -4.28
CA ASP A 47 -6.59 -6.49 -3.66
C ASP A 47 -6.51 -6.40 -2.13
N ALA A 48 -5.40 -5.87 -1.61
CA ALA A 48 -5.21 -5.64 -0.19
C ALA A 48 -6.28 -4.71 0.41
N CYS A 49 -6.63 -3.65 -0.33
CA CYS A 49 -7.69 -2.73 0.06
C CYS A 49 -9.06 -3.41 0.07
N LYS A 50 -9.33 -4.29 -0.90
CA LYS A 50 -10.59 -5.04 -1.00
C LYS A 50 -10.76 -5.99 0.18
N GLU A 51 -9.70 -6.68 0.59
CA GLU A 51 -9.70 -7.55 1.77
C GLU A 51 -9.93 -6.76 3.07
N ALA A 52 -9.30 -5.60 3.20
CA ALA A 52 -9.49 -4.70 4.33
C ALA A 52 -10.81 -3.89 4.29
N GLY A 53 -11.58 -3.98 3.21
CA GLY A 53 -12.83 -3.23 3.05
C GLY A 53 -12.64 -1.71 2.89
N VAL A 54 -11.46 -1.27 2.42
CA VAL A 54 -11.11 0.14 2.22
C VAL A 54 -11.02 0.53 0.75
N SER A 55 -11.16 1.83 0.46
CA SER A 55 -11.11 2.31 -0.92
C SER A 55 -9.66 2.43 -1.41
N ALA A 56 -9.29 1.58 -2.38
CA ALA A 56 -7.97 1.61 -3.02
C ALA A 56 -7.59 2.99 -3.56
N ARG A 57 -8.56 3.78 -4.00
CA ARG A 57 -8.33 5.15 -4.50
C ARG A 57 -7.76 6.08 -3.42
N VAL A 58 -8.24 5.96 -2.19
CA VAL A 58 -7.79 6.80 -1.06
C VAL A 58 -6.36 6.42 -0.68
N VAL A 59 -6.08 5.12 -0.60
CA VAL A 59 -4.76 4.57 -0.27
C VAL A 59 -3.72 4.97 -1.32
N VAL A 60 -4.04 4.81 -2.60
CA VAL A 60 -3.16 5.24 -3.71
C VAL A 60 -2.87 6.74 -3.66
N ASN A 61 -3.87 7.58 -3.32
CA ASN A 61 -3.63 9.01 -3.17
C ASN A 61 -2.72 9.34 -1.97
N ALA A 62 -2.87 8.64 -0.86
CA ALA A 62 -1.97 8.77 0.28
C ALA A 62 -0.54 8.36 -0.07
N LEU A 63 -0.36 7.22 -0.75
CA LEU A 63 0.95 6.73 -1.20
C LEU A 63 1.62 7.68 -2.22
N LYS A 64 0.85 8.35 -3.07
CA LYS A 64 1.38 9.36 -4.01
C LYS A 64 1.81 10.67 -3.35
N ALA A 65 1.28 10.95 -2.15
CA ALA A 65 1.58 12.17 -1.40
C ALA A 65 2.86 12.04 -0.55
N LEU A 66 3.41 10.82 -0.44
CA LEU A 66 4.73 10.54 0.12
C LEU A 66 5.86 11.01 -0.84
#